data_AF-A0A2J7VDU4-F1
#
_entry.id   AF-A0A2J7VDU4-F1
#
_cell.length_a   1.000
_cell.length_b   1.000
_cell.length_c   1.000
_cell.angle_alpha   90.00
_cell.angle_beta   90.00
_cell.angle_gamma   90.00
#
_symmetry.space_group_name_H-M   'P 1'
#
loop_
_entity.id
_entity.type
_entity.pdbx_description
1 polymer ?
#
loop_
_entity_poly.entity_id
_entity_poly.type
_entity_poly.pdbx_seq_one_letter_code
_entity_poly.pdbx_strand_id
1 'polypeptide(L)' 'MTAATNYRTRKLFQIRIHRPGHTFGVQVGHKCRLLPRASAARVARRLREAGHCVTIDPILVKLTREQVFYLAKRYPLAM' A
#
# COMPACT_ATOMS: atom_id res chain seq x y z
N MET A 1 16.62 -18.29 -23.61
CA MET A 1 15.31 -18.64 -23.02
C MET A 1 14.89 -17.52 -22.08
N THR A 2 13.94 -16.67 -22.48
CA THR A 2 13.39 -15.63 -21.59
C THR A 2 12.49 -16.31 -20.57
N ALA A 3 12.97 -16.42 -19.33
CA ALA A 3 12.17 -16.96 -18.24
C ALA A 3 10.90 -16.12 -18.11
N ALA A 4 9.74 -16.69 -18.47
CA ALA A 4 8.45 -16.02 -18.37
C ALA A 4 8.26 -15.59 -16.91
N THR A 5 8.32 -14.27 -16.67
CA THR A 5 8.17 -13.73 -15.32
C THR A 5 6.72 -13.97 -14.92
N ASN A 6 6.49 -14.99 -14.07
CA ASN A 6 5.15 -15.32 -13.58
C ASN A 6 4.68 -14.21 -12.64
N TYR A 7 3.86 -13.31 -13.17
CA TYR A 7 3.22 -12.24 -12.40
C TYR A 7 2.00 -12.78 -11.66
N ARG A 8 1.83 -12.38 -10.40
CA ARG A 8 0.60 -12.56 -9.64
C ARG A 8 -0.02 -11.20 -9.34
N THR A 9 -1.31 -11.08 -9.60
CA THR A 9 -2.07 -9.89 -9.20
C THR A 9 -2.36 -9.97 -7.70
N ARG A 10 -1.99 -8.93 -6.95
CA ARG A 10 -2.29 -8.82 -5.52
C ARG A 10 -2.91 -7.46 -5.22
N LYS A 11 -3.94 -7.47 -4.38
CA LYS A 11 -4.54 -6.25 -3.84
C LYS A 11 -3.67 -5.73 -2.68
N LEU A 12 -3.02 -4.60 -2.89
CA LEU A 12 -2.31 -3.84 -1.86
C LEU A 12 -3.06 -2.54 -1.58
N PHE A 13 -2.63 -1.82 -0.56
CA PHE A 13 -3.30 -0.61 -0.11
C PHE A 13 -2.29 0.53 -0.03
N GLN A 14 -2.66 1.64 -0.63
CA GLN A 14 -1.96 2.91 -0.52
C GLN A 14 -2.66 3.76 0.55
N ILE A 15 -1.87 4.49 1.33
CA ILE A 15 -2.40 5.49 2.26
C ILE A 15 -2.20 6.85 1.63
N ARG A 16 -3.26 7.64 1.55
CA ARG A 16 -3.21 9.03 1.10
C ARG A 16 -3.45 9.96 2.29
N ILE A 17 -2.64 11.01 2.38
CA ILE A 17 -2.79 12.06 3.39
C ILE A 17 -3.40 13.27 2.71
N HIS A 18 -4.47 13.80 3.29
CA HIS A 18 -5.17 14.98 2.86
C HIS A 18 -4.77 16.18 3.71
N ARG A 19 -4.46 17.29 3.04
CA ARG A 19 -4.15 18.58 3.67
C ARG A 19 -5.25 19.59 3.34
N PRO A 20 -5.44 20.65 4.15
CA PRO A 20 -6.34 21.74 3.78
C PRO A 20 -6.00 22.28 2.38
N GLY A 21 -7.00 22.45 1.52
CA GLY A 21 -6.83 22.83 0.11
C GLY A 21 -6.55 21.66 -0.86
N HIS A 22 -6.61 20.41 -0.41
CA HIS A 22 -6.36 19.25 -1.26
C HIS A 22 -7.57 18.89 -2.13
N THR A 23 -7.38 18.91 -3.46
CA THR A 23 -8.33 18.35 -4.42
C THR A 23 -8.27 16.81 -4.42
N PHE A 24 -9.42 16.17 -4.14
CA PHE A 24 -9.57 14.72 -4.26
C PHE A 24 -9.23 14.28 -5.69
N GLY A 25 -8.27 13.35 -5.83
CA GLY A 25 -7.79 12.86 -7.14
C GLY A 25 -6.36 13.26 -7.48
N VAL A 26 -5.79 14.30 -6.86
CA VAL A 26 -4.40 14.70 -7.08
C VAL A 26 -3.49 14.00 -6.07
N GLN A 27 -2.55 13.20 -6.53
CA GLN A 27 -1.60 12.50 -5.65
C GLN A 27 -0.54 13.48 -5.15
N VAL A 28 -0.61 13.89 -3.88
CA VAL A 28 0.47 14.67 -3.25
C VAL A 28 1.57 13.71 -2.80
N GLY A 29 2.79 13.94 -3.31
CA GLY A 29 3.90 13.00 -3.21
C GLY A 29 4.34 12.65 -1.79
N HIS A 30 4.52 11.36 -1.53
CA HIS A 30 5.80 10.69 -1.27
C HIS A 30 5.49 9.19 -1.38
N LYS A 31 6.28 8.43 -2.15
CA LYS A 31 6.09 6.99 -2.47
C LYS A 31 5.26 6.27 -1.41
N CYS A 32 3.95 6.18 -1.62
CA CYS A 32 3.10 5.47 -0.68
C CYS A 32 3.49 4.01 -0.80
N ARG A 33 4.19 3.47 0.20
CA ARG A 33 4.52 2.04 0.22
C ARG A 33 3.19 1.30 0.07
N LEU A 34 3.11 0.43 -0.93
CA LEU A 34 1.95 -0.44 -1.11
C LEU A 34 2.00 -1.48 0.01
N LEU A 35 1.04 -1.41 0.92
CA LEU A 35 1.01 -2.20 2.15
C LEU A 35 -0.09 -3.26 2.08
N PRO A 36 0.07 -4.41 2.75
CA PRO A 36 -1.05 -5.28 3.09
C PRO A 36 -2.08 -4.55 3.97
N ARG A 37 -3.34 -4.97 3.93
CA ARG A 37 -4.48 -4.29 4.60
C ARG A 37 -4.22 -3.96 6.07
N ALA A 38 -3.77 -4.95 6.86
CA ALA A 38 -3.53 -4.76 8.29
C ALA A 38 -2.43 -3.72 8.58
N SER A 39 -1.33 -3.77 7.81
CA SER A 39 -0.26 -2.77 7.90
C SER A 39 -0.75 -1.38 7.45
N ALA A 40 -1.55 -1.31 6.39
CA ALA A 40 -2.13 -0.06 5.93
C ALA A 40 -3.06 0.56 7.00
N ALA A 41 -3.89 -0.25 7.65
CA ALA A 41 -4.77 0.18 8.73
C ALA A 41 -3.98 0.70 9.94
N ARG A 42 -2.90 0.01 10.35
CA ARG A 42 -2.04 0.46 11.46
C ARG A 42 -1.40 1.82 11.18
N VAL A 43 -0.87 2.01 9.97
CA VAL A 43 -0.25 3.28 9.59
C VAL A 43 -1.30 4.39 9.48
N ALA A 44 -2.46 4.10 8.88
CA ALA A 44 -3.56 5.07 8.80
C ALA A 44 -4.05 5.49 10.19
N ARG A 45 -4.15 4.55 11.14
CA ARG A 45 -4.53 4.86 12.53
C ARG A 45 -3.53 5.84 13.16
N ARG A 46 -2.23 5.56 13.07
CA ARG A 46 -1.18 6.46 13.61
C ARG A 46 -1.20 7.85 12.98
N LEU A 47 -1.47 7.93 11.67
CA LEU A 47 -1.57 9.22 10.99
C LEU A 47 -2.81 10.01 11.44
N ARG A 48 -3.94 9.33 11.69
CA ARG A 48 -5.15 9.96 12.24
C ARG A 48 -4.92 10.44 13.68
N GLU A 49 -4.26 9.63 14.50
CA GLU A 49 -3.85 10.01 15.87
C GLU A 49 -2.94 11.25 15.86
N ALA A 50 -2.11 11.43 14.82
CA ALA A 50 -1.29 12.62 14.60
C ALA A 50 -2.05 13.82 14.00
N GLY A 51 -3.38 13.73 13.84
CA GLY A 51 -4.21 14.82 13.31
C GLY A 51 -4.30 14.90 11.78
N HIS A 52 -3.80 13.89 11.05
CA HIS A 52 -3.92 13.87 9.60
C HIS A 52 -5.24 13.23 9.13
N CYS A 53 -5.89 13.86 8.16
CA CYS A 53 -6.98 13.24 7.41
C CYS A 53 -6.39 12.26 6.39
N VAL A 54 -6.76 10.98 6.44
CA VAL A 54 -6.16 9.94 5.57
C VAL A 54 -7.18 8.94 5.03
N THR A 55 -7.03 8.56 3.76
CA THR A 55 -7.75 7.45 3.12
C THR A 55 -6.85 6.23 2.89
N ILE A 56 -7.48 5.06 2.77
CA ILE A 56 -6.82 3.80 2.45
C ILE A 56 -7.39 3.30 1.13
N ASP A 57 -6.61 3.43 0.06
CA ASP A 57 -7.07 3.12 -1.29
C ASP A 57 -6.54 1.76 -1.74
N PRO A 58 -7.41 0.86 -2.22
CA PRO A 58 -6.98 -0.40 -2.78
C PRO A 58 -6.33 -0.20 -4.16
N ILE A 59 -5.20 -0.87 -4.39
CA ILE A 59 -4.48 -0.88 -5.66
C ILE A 59 -4.21 -2.34 -6.05
N LEU A 60 -4.57 -2.70 -7.28
CA LEU A 60 -4.21 -3.98 -7.87
C LEU A 60 -2.81 -3.86 -8.49
N VAL A 61 -1.89 -4.70 -8.03
CA VAL A 61 -0.49 -4.65 -8.43
C VAL A 61 -0.10 -6.00 -9.01
N LYS A 62 0.55 -5.99 -10.18
CA LYS A 62 1.21 -7.18 -10.73
C LYS A 62 2.58 -7.32 -10.07
N LEU A 63 2.77 -8.39 -9.33
CA LEU A 63 4.00 -8.66 -8.58
C LEU A 63 4.67 -9.92 -9.08
N THR A 64 6.00 -9.93 -9.09
CA THR A 64 6.76 -11.16 -9.31
C THR A 64 6.64 -12.10 -8.11
N ARG A 65 6.95 -13.39 -8.29
CA ARG A 65 6.93 -14.38 -7.20
C ARG A 65 7.85 -13.98 -6.03
N GLU A 66 9.03 -13.43 -6.33
CA GLU A 66 9.98 -12.93 -5.33
C GLU A 66 9.42 -11.75 -4.54
N GLN A 67 8.77 -10.80 -5.22
CA GLN A 67 8.12 -9.66 -4.56
C GLN A 67 6.98 -10.12 -3.64
N VAL A 68 6.21 -11.13 -4.04
CA VAL A 68 5.18 -11.74 -3.19
C VAL A 68 5.79 -12.36 -1.94
N PHE A 69 6.90 -13.11 -2.10
CA PHE A 69 7.61 -13.73 -0.98
C PHE A 69 8.20 -12.68 -0.03
N TYR A 70 8.86 -11.66 -0.56
CA TYR A 70 9.41 -10.57 0.23
C TYR A 70 8.33 -9.83 1.02
N LEU A 71 7.16 -9.56 0.39
CA LEU A 71 6.01 -8.98 1.09
C LEU A 71 5.50 -9.87 2.21
N ALA A 72 5.42 -11.19 1.99
CA ALA A 72 5.00 -12.14 3.02
C ALA A 72 5.98 -12.21 4.19
N LYS A 73 7.29 -12.19 3.91
CA LYS A 73 8.35 -12.14 4.94
C LYS A 73 8.32 -10.85 5.74
N ARG A 74 8.15 -9.70 5.07
CA ARG A 74 8.14 -8.37 5.70
C ARG A 74 6.87 -8.07 6.47
N TYR A 75 5.75 -8.60 6.00
CA TYR A 75 4.43 -8.44 6.60
C TYR A 75 3.80 -9.82 6.75
N PRO A 76 4.28 -10.63 7.72
CA PRO A 76 3.59 -11.87 8.04
C PRO A 76 2.15 -11.51 8.33
N LEU A 77 1.22 -12.22 7.69
CA LEU A 77 -0.18 -12.17 8.08
C LEU A 77 -0.17 -12.57 9.56
N ALA A 78 -0.36 -11.62 10.46
CA ALA A 78 -0.69 -11.95 11.83
C ALA A 78 -1.99 -12.76 11.73
N MET A 79 -1.89 -14.06 12.01
CA MET A 79 -3.04 -14.91 12.23
C MET A 79 -3.86 -14.35 13.38
#